data_AF-A0A6V8CU63-F1
#
_entry.id   AF-A0A6V8CU63-F1
#
_cell.length_a   1.000
_cell.length_b   1.000
_cell.length_c   1.000
_cell.angle_alpha   90.00
_cell.angle_beta   90.00
_cell.angle_gamma   90.00
#
_symmetry.space_group_name_H-M   'P 1'
#
loop_
_entity.id
_entity.type
_entity.pdbx_description
1 polymer ?
#
loop_
_entity_poly.entity_id
_entity_poly.type
_entity_poly.pdbx_seq_one_letter_code
_entity_poly.pdbx_strand_id
1 'polypeptide(L)'
;MKKIVAVLIVLSLGLVGCTRQGDNDDLDFNGTEYRNPLSVGDFTLTDQNGQDVSLSDFEGKVVVVMFTYTHCPDICLAVENNMAYIDSKLDDNGIENNVVILSISIDPARDTVERLSEYTTDMGFDWPHLTSSNHSELQAVWDDWNVVVNNSHINSDHSSHGDHSDHDGHSGHGDMVHKLGVVFPDNTTITYDVNYSSDMGSVHALNHSMNAFMQHDVMHSVENDSVTSIAMNDAAYELYMWHEMDSGSHWMKASKNATESLLMQDSNHFAWVATDANASLLMDPTMDSESDHSDHSDHSDHSDHSDSDDVIIVEEPYLVGHGTVVFILDEESRKRVAWTGDLSNRKNGEMEVDLFLEDLVTLVHGSSHSSDDSGHEHHNH
;
A
#
# COMPACT_ATOMS: atom_id res chain seq x y z
N MET A 1 -52.96 -31.95 42.34
CA MET A 1 -51.83 -31.07 42.70
C MET A 1 -50.47 -31.69 42.35
N LYS A 2 -50.12 -32.89 42.83
CA LYS A 2 -48.80 -33.52 42.55
C LYS A 2 -48.46 -33.74 41.06
N LYS A 3 -49.45 -34.04 40.21
CA LYS A 3 -49.23 -34.23 38.75
C LYS A 3 -49.00 -32.93 37.97
N ILE A 4 -49.51 -31.80 38.48
CA ILE A 4 -49.34 -30.48 37.83
C ILE A 4 -47.96 -29.90 38.18
N VAL A 5 -47.47 -30.15 39.39
CA VAL A 5 -46.11 -29.76 39.82
C VAL A 5 -45.04 -30.51 39.01
N ALA A 6 -45.26 -31.79 38.70
CA ALA A 6 -44.31 -32.57 37.90
C ALA A 6 -44.19 -32.07 36.45
N VAL A 7 -45.29 -31.61 35.84
CA VAL A 7 -45.27 -31.06 34.47
C VAL A 7 -44.57 -29.70 34.42
N LEU A 8 -44.73 -28.86 35.46
CA LEU A 8 -44.05 -27.56 35.54
C LEU A 8 -42.53 -27.71 35.76
N ILE A 9 -42.08 -28.72 36.49
CA ILE A 9 -40.64 -28.98 36.69
C ILE A 9 -40.00 -29.46 35.38
N VAL A 10 -40.63 -30.39 34.66
CA VAL A 10 -40.12 -30.87 33.36
C VAL A 10 -40.10 -29.76 32.31
N LEU A 11 -41.09 -28.87 32.31
CA LEU A 11 -41.12 -27.72 31.40
C LEU A 11 -40.06 -26.65 31.75
N SER A 12 -39.71 -26.50 33.03
CA SER A 12 -38.63 -25.60 33.48
C SER A 12 -37.23 -26.14 33.19
N LEU A 13 -37.04 -27.46 33.11
CA LEU A 13 -35.77 -28.08 32.71
C LEU A 13 -35.53 -28.04 31.19
N GLY A 14 -36.58 -27.86 30.38
CA GLY A 14 -36.46 -27.71 28.92
C GLY A 14 -36.03 -26.32 28.44
N LEU A 15 -35.99 -25.32 29.33
CA LEU A 15 -35.63 -23.93 29.01
C LEU A 15 -34.20 -23.56 29.41
N VAL A 16 -33.43 -24.48 30.00
CA VAL A 16 -32.01 -24.25 30.38
C VAL A 16 -31.05 -24.52 29.20
N GLY A 17 -31.58 -24.94 28.04
CA GLY A 17 -30.76 -25.32 26.87
C GLY A 17 -30.42 -24.21 25.87
N CYS A 18 -30.81 -22.96 26.08
CA CYS A 18 -30.59 -21.88 25.10
C CYS A 18 -29.87 -20.65 25.66
N THR A 19 -28.90 -20.87 26.54
CA THR A 19 -27.82 -19.90 26.79
C THR A 19 -26.50 -20.66 26.86
N ARG A 20 -26.17 -21.40 25.80
CA ARG A 20 -24.77 -21.54 25.41
C ARG A 20 -24.55 -20.35 24.48
N GLN A 21 -24.27 -19.20 25.09
CA GLN A 21 -23.47 -18.18 24.43
C GLN A 21 -22.28 -18.98 23.92
N GLY A 22 -22.19 -19.17 22.60
CA GLY A 22 -20.93 -19.58 22.03
C GLY A 22 -19.95 -18.53 22.53
N ASP A 23 -19.05 -18.95 23.41
CA ASP A 23 -17.78 -18.27 23.48
C ASP A 23 -17.30 -18.32 22.04
N ASN A 24 -17.44 -17.20 21.32
CA ASN A 24 -16.67 -17.03 20.11
C ASN A 24 -15.25 -17.24 20.63
N ASP A 25 -14.58 -18.29 20.16
CA ASP A 25 -13.15 -18.44 20.35
C ASP A 25 -12.52 -17.26 19.60
N ASP A 26 -12.56 -16.08 20.24
CA ASP A 26 -11.91 -14.86 19.78
C ASP A 26 -10.42 -15.18 19.89
N LEU A 27 -9.87 -15.71 18.80
CA LEU A 27 -8.43 -15.89 18.62
C LEU A 27 -7.82 -14.50 18.75
N ASP A 28 -6.96 -14.32 19.76
CA ASP A 28 -6.26 -13.07 19.97
C ASP A 28 -5.06 -13.02 19.02
N PHE A 29 -5.02 -11.99 18.17
CA PHE A 29 -3.96 -11.81 17.19
C PHE A 29 -3.12 -10.58 17.54
N ASN A 30 -1.82 -10.70 17.32
CA ASN A 30 -0.87 -9.62 17.52
C ASN A 30 -0.89 -8.63 16.35
N GLY A 31 -1.14 -9.11 15.13
CA GLY A 31 -1.37 -8.30 13.95
C GLY A 31 -2.77 -7.68 13.89
N THR A 32 -3.07 -6.95 12.82
CA THR A 32 -4.39 -6.33 12.64
C THR A 32 -5.39 -7.39 12.16
N GLU A 33 -6.33 -7.75 13.02
CA GLU A 33 -7.36 -8.74 12.71
C GLU A 33 -8.49 -8.18 11.82
N TYR A 34 -8.88 -8.96 10.82
CA TYR A 34 -10.14 -8.80 10.10
C TYR A 34 -11.27 -9.56 10.82
N ARG A 35 -12.07 -8.83 11.60
CA ARG A 35 -13.17 -9.40 12.42
C ARG A 35 -14.31 -10.07 11.63
N ASN A 36 -14.45 -9.76 10.34
CA ASN A 36 -15.40 -10.43 9.45
C ASN A 36 -14.75 -10.67 8.09
N PRO A 37 -13.83 -11.63 8.02
CA PRO A 37 -12.94 -11.79 6.89
C PRO A 37 -13.70 -12.46 5.74
N LEU A 38 -13.70 -11.82 4.58
CA LEU A 38 -14.20 -12.43 3.36
C LEU A 38 -13.11 -13.31 2.74
N SER A 39 -13.53 -14.39 2.09
CA SER A 39 -12.63 -15.19 1.26
C SER A 39 -12.15 -14.34 0.08
N VAL A 40 -10.87 -14.43 -0.22
CA VAL A 40 -10.25 -13.72 -1.35
C VAL A 40 -10.58 -14.42 -2.66
N GLY A 41 -10.52 -13.68 -3.76
CA GLY A 41 -10.62 -14.27 -5.09
C GLY A 41 -9.47 -15.23 -5.37
N ASP A 42 -9.76 -16.34 -6.03
CA ASP A 42 -8.72 -17.21 -6.56
C ASP A 42 -7.94 -16.50 -7.68
N PHE A 43 -6.66 -16.83 -7.80
CA PHE A 43 -5.77 -16.34 -8.84
C PHE A 43 -4.86 -17.46 -9.31
N THR A 44 -4.37 -17.36 -10.54
CA THR A 44 -3.29 -18.21 -11.07
C THR A 44 -2.20 -17.29 -11.60
N LEU A 45 -1.00 -17.43 -11.06
CA LEU A 45 0.20 -16.68 -11.45
C LEU A 45 1.32 -17.67 -11.77
N THR A 46 2.44 -17.16 -12.27
CA THR A 46 3.62 -17.97 -12.61
C THR A 46 4.72 -17.76 -11.58
N ASP A 47 5.30 -18.86 -11.08
CA ASP A 47 6.41 -18.82 -10.14
C ASP A 47 7.78 -18.60 -10.82
N GLN A 48 8.83 -18.48 -10.00
CA GLN A 48 10.22 -18.32 -10.46
C GLN A 48 10.76 -19.53 -11.25
N ASN A 49 10.07 -20.66 -11.26
CA ASN A 49 10.41 -21.87 -12.01
C ASN A 49 9.58 -22.01 -13.29
N GLY A 50 8.73 -21.03 -13.60
CA GLY A 50 7.82 -21.06 -14.74
C GLY A 50 6.65 -22.02 -14.57
N GLN A 51 6.32 -22.41 -13.33
CA GLN A 51 5.15 -23.22 -13.00
C GLN A 51 3.96 -22.32 -12.66
N ASP A 52 2.77 -22.73 -13.09
CA ASP A 52 1.54 -22.07 -12.67
C ASP A 52 1.26 -22.44 -11.21
N VAL A 53 1.00 -21.43 -10.39
CA VAL A 53 0.63 -21.54 -8.98
C VAL A 53 -0.70 -20.82 -8.80
N SER A 54 -1.69 -21.55 -8.28
CA SER A 54 -3.00 -21.00 -7.95
C SER A 54 -3.18 -20.91 -6.44
N LEU A 55 -3.94 -19.93 -5.96
CA LEU A 55 -4.23 -19.85 -4.53
C LEU A 55 -4.96 -21.12 -4.06
N SER A 56 -5.84 -21.67 -4.90
CA SER A 56 -6.53 -22.94 -4.66
C SER A 56 -5.62 -24.15 -4.46
N ASP A 57 -4.35 -24.09 -4.88
CA ASP A 57 -3.39 -25.18 -4.65
C ASP A 57 -3.04 -25.34 -3.15
N PHE A 58 -3.38 -24.33 -2.34
CA PHE A 58 -3.10 -24.26 -0.91
C PHE A 58 -4.37 -24.33 -0.04
N GLU A 59 -5.50 -24.80 -0.58
CA GLU A 59 -6.70 -25.05 0.23
C GLU A 59 -6.39 -25.93 1.46
N GLY A 60 -6.95 -25.56 2.62
CA GLY A 60 -6.69 -26.26 3.87
C GLY A 60 -5.34 -25.93 4.52
N LYS A 61 -4.63 -24.90 4.04
CA LYS A 61 -3.40 -24.37 4.64
C LYS A 61 -3.56 -22.91 5.03
N VAL A 62 -2.80 -22.49 6.03
CA VAL A 62 -2.59 -21.07 6.32
C VAL A 62 -1.62 -20.52 5.28
N VAL A 63 -1.98 -19.40 4.64
CA VAL A 63 -1.17 -18.82 3.56
C VAL A 63 -0.73 -17.41 3.93
N VAL A 64 0.58 -17.18 3.99
CA VAL A 64 1.19 -15.87 4.14
C VAL A 64 1.40 -15.27 2.75
N VAL A 65 0.85 -14.10 2.49
CA VAL A 65 0.96 -13.40 1.20
C VAL A 65 1.60 -12.05 1.41
N MET A 66 2.72 -11.80 0.73
CA MET A 66 3.40 -10.51 0.70
C MET A 66 3.44 -9.93 -0.71
N PHE A 67 3.40 -8.61 -0.83
CA PHE A 67 3.57 -7.90 -2.10
C PHE A 67 4.96 -7.25 -2.13
N THR A 68 5.76 -7.59 -3.13
CA THR A 68 7.20 -7.27 -3.20
C THR A 68 7.66 -6.95 -4.63
N TYR A 69 8.91 -6.54 -4.80
CA TYR A 69 9.58 -6.49 -6.09
C TYR A 69 11.10 -6.55 -5.94
N THR A 70 11.80 -7.14 -6.91
CA THR A 70 13.21 -7.57 -6.74
C THR A 70 14.23 -6.44 -6.67
N HIS A 71 13.83 -5.20 -6.90
CA HIS A 71 14.69 -4.02 -6.95
C HIS A 71 14.38 -3.00 -5.85
N CYS A 72 13.58 -3.39 -4.86
CA CYS A 72 13.26 -2.53 -3.73
C CYS A 72 14.52 -2.24 -2.89
N PRO A 73 14.96 -0.98 -2.76
CA PRO A 73 16.20 -0.62 -2.07
C PRO A 73 16.00 -0.43 -0.55
N ASP A 74 14.76 -0.59 -0.07
CA ASP A 74 14.35 -0.19 1.28
C ASP A 74 13.68 -1.36 2.04
N ILE A 75 12.43 -1.19 2.46
CA ILE A 75 11.75 -2.06 3.44
C ILE A 75 11.48 -3.49 2.96
N CYS A 76 11.37 -3.73 1.65
CA CYS A 76 11.01 -5.06 1.14
C CYS A 76 12.07 -6.11 1.46
N LEU A 77 13.36 -5.74 1.41
CA LEU A 77 14.46 -6.63 1.77
C LEU A 77 14.40 -7.02 3.25
N ALA A 78 14.04 -6.10 4.13
CA ALA A 78 13.89 -6.39 5.55
C ALA A 78 12.73 -7.37 5.79
N VAL A 79 11.58 -7.15 5.15
CA VAL A 79 10.41 -8.03 5.29
C VAL A 79 10.66 -9.42 4.71
N GLU A 80 11.30 -9.55 3.55
CA GLU A 80 11.63 -10.87 2.99
C GLU A 80 12.64 -11.64 3.85
N ASN A 81 13.61 -10.94 4.46
CA ASN A 81 14.51 -11.57 5.44
C ASN A 81 13.77 -12.01 6.72
N ASN A 82 12.79 -11.23 7.18
CA ASN A 82 11.93 -11.65 8.29
C ASN A 82 11.12 -12.90 7.90
N MET A 83 10.61 -12.98 6.67
CA MET A 83 9.91 -14.15 6.17
C MET A 83 10.82 -15.38 6.05
N ALA A 84 12.08 -15.21 5.64
CA ALA A 84 13.06 -16.30 5.65
C ALA A 84 13.36 -16.81 7.07
N TYR A 85 13.42 -15.90 8.06
CA TYR A 85 13.52 -16.31 9.47
C TYR A 85 12.27 -17.09 9.91
N ILE A 86 11.07 -16.61 9.60
CA ILE A 86 9.81 -17.29 9.92
C ILE A 86 9.76 -18.68 9.29
N ASP A 87 10.10 -18.80 8.00
CA ASP A 87 10.16 -20.07 7.27
C ASP A 87 11.08 -21.08 7.97
N SER A 88 12.26 -20.63 8.40
CA SER A 88 13.21 -21.46 9.16
C SER A 88 12.69 -21.93 10.53
N LYS A 89 11.65 -21.28 11.05
CA LYS A 89 11.05 -21.55 12.36
C LYS A 89 9.79 -22.40 12.29
N LEU A 90 9.25 -22.67 11.11
CA LEU A 90 7.99 -23.42 10.98
C LEU A 90 8.14 -24.87 11.49
N ASP A 91 9.26 -25.53 11.19
CA ASP A 91 9.55 -26.92 11.63
C ASP A 91 9.75 -26.99 13.15
N ASP A 92 10.47 -26.02 13.73
CA ASP A 92 10.66 -25.91 15.18
C ASP A 92 9.31 -25.79 15.93
N ASN A 93 8.27 -25.27 15.27
CA ASN A 93 6.92 -25.10 15.81
C ASN A 93 5.92 -26.19 15.35
N GLY A 94 6.35 -27.13 14.51
CA GLY A 94 5.52 -28.23 14.02
C GLY A 94 4.38 -27.81 13.09
N ILE A 95 4.54 -26.68 12.39
CA ILE A 95 3.53 -26.13 11.49
C ILE A 95 4.01 -26.04 10.02
N GLU A 96 5.18 -26.59 9.70
CA GLU A 96 5.81 -26.51 8.37
C GLU A 96 4.95 -27.10 7.24
N ASN A 97 4.13 -28.09 7.55
CA ASN A 97 3.23 -28.70 6.57
C ASN A 97 1.90 -27.93 6.39
N ASN A 98 1.58 -27.02 7.33
CA ASN A 98 0.29 -26.33 7.41
C ASN A 98 0.36 -24.87 6.95
N VAL A 99 1.57 -24.30 6.83
CA VAL A 99 1.80 -22.92 6.41
C VAL A 99 2.48 -22.89 5.05
N VAL A 100 2.09 -21.94 4.20
CA VAL A 100 2.77 -21.62 2.93
C VAL A 100 3.03 -20.12 2.89
N ILE A 101 4.23 -19.74 2.45
CA ILE A 101 4.58 -18.34 2.18
C ILE A 101 4.53 -18.11 0.67
N LEU A 102 3.96 -17.00 0.23
CA LEU A 102 3.91 -16.56 -1.16
C LEU A 102 4.33 -15.09 -1.23
N SER A 103 5.10 -14.74 -2.25
CA SER A 103 5.31 -13.34 -2.62
C SER A 103 4.73 -13.06 -4.00
N ILE A 104 4.11 -11.90 -4.17
CA ILE A 104 3.47 -11.47 -5.42
C ILE A 104 4.15 -10.17 -5.87
N SER A 105 4.66 -10.16 -7.10
CA SER A 105 5.33 -8.99 -7.65
C SER A 105 4.37 -7.81 -7.83
N ILE A 106 4.83 -6.60 -7.50
CA ILE A 106 4.20 -5.33 -7.87
C ILE A 106 4.89 -4.66 -9.07
N ASP A 107 5.95 -5.27 -9.61
CA ASP A 107 6.78 -4.74 -10.71
C ASP A 107 6.95 -5.76 -11.86
N PRO A 108 5.87 -6.22 -12.49
CA PRO A 108 5.95 -7.26 -13.53
C PRO A 108 6.71 -6.85 -14.80
N ALA A 109 6.99 -5.56 -14.97
CA ALA A 109 7.80 -5.07 -16.08
C ALA A 109 9.27 -5.54 -15.99
N ARG A 110 9.76 -5.81 -14.77
CA ARG A 110 11.15 -6.19 -14.50
C ARG A 110 11.26 -7.52 -13.76
N ASP A 111 10.27 -7.86 -12.93
CA ASP A 111 10.17 -9.15 -12.26
C ASP A 111 9.63 -10.24 -13.20
N THR A 112 10.43 -10.57 -14.22
CA THR A 112 10.17 -11.74 -15.07
C THR A 112 10.48 -13.02 -14.31
N VAL A 113 10.01 -14.17 -14.81
CA VAL A 113 10.31 -15.49 -14.25
C VAL A 113 11.82 -15.69 -14.08
N GLU A 114 12.61 -15.31 -15.10
CA GLU A 114 14.07 -15.41 -15.05
C GLU A 114 14.66 -14.51 -13.96
N ARG A 115 14.19 -13.26 -13.85
CA ARG A 115 14.69 -12.31 -12.84
C ARG A 115 14.36 -12.77 -11.42
N LEU A 116 13.15 -13.29 -11.21
CA LEU A 116 12.74 -13.89 -9.94
C LEU A 116 13.60 -15.11 -9.60
N SER A 117 13.89 -15.98 -10.58
CA SER A 117 14.73 -17.17 -10.37
C SER A 117 16.14 -16.81 -9.91
N GLU A 118 16.75 -15.80 -10.54
CA GLU A 118 18.05 -15.26 -10.13
C GLU A 118 17.96 -14.65 -8.72
N TYR A 119 16.94 -13.83 -8.46
CA TYR A 119 16.73 -13.18 -7.17
C TYR A 119 16.62 -14.17 -6.01
N THR A 120 15.73 -15.16 -6.13
CA THR A 120 15.50 -16.15 -5.08
C THR A 120 16.73 -17.01 -4.85
N THR A 121 17.50 -17.31 -5.90
CA THR A 121 18.77 -18.04 -5.78
C THR A 121 19.82 -17.24 -5.01
N ASP A 122 19.96 -15.95 -5.32
CA ASP A 122 20.94 -15.07 -4.68
C ASP A 122 20.59 -14.83 -3.20
N MET A 123 19.31 -14.73 -2.89
CA MET A 123 18.80 -14.50 -1.52
C MET A 123 18.65 -15.78 -0.70
N GLY A 124 18.58 -16.96 -1.35
CA GLY A 124 18.34 -18.24 -0.70
C GLY A 124 16.89 -18.42 -0.24
N PHE A 125 15.93 -17.90 -1.01
CA PHE A 125 14.50 -18.04 -0.73
C PHE A 125 13.92 -19.25 -1.47
N ASP A 126 13.21 -20.10 -0.74
CA ASP A 126 12.67 -21.37 -1.27
C ASP A 126 11.14 -21.36 -1.50
N TRP A 127 10.45 -20.27 -1.16
CA TRP A 127 9.01 -20.14 -1.37
C TRP A 127 8.65 -19.59 -2.76
N PRO A 128 7.41 -19.83 -3.26
CA PRO A 128 6.97 -19.31 -4.55
C PRO A 128 6.99 -17.78 -4.62
N HIS A 129 7.72 -17.25 -5.60
CA HIS A 129 7.71 -15.84 -5.98
C HIS A 129 6.93 -15.70 -7.28
N LEU A 130 5.80 -15.00 -7.23
CA LEU A 130 4.78 -15.01 -8.27
C LEU A 130 4.78 -13.73 -9.11
N THR A 131 4.63 -13.90 -10.42
CA THR A 131 4.49 -12.81 -11.40
C THR A 131 3.52 -13.24 -12.52
N SER A 132 3.22 -12.33 -13.45
CA SER A 132 2.55 -12.65 -14.71
C SER A 132 3.05 -11.74 -15.81
N SER A 133 3.23 -12.31 -17.00
CA SER A 133 3.47 -11.54 -18.22
C SER A 133 2.24 -10.72 -18.66
N ASN A 134 1.06 -11.05 -18.14
CA ASN A 134 -0.17 -10.31 -18.37
C ASN A 134 -0.46 -9.39 -17.17
N HIS A 135 -0.10 -8.12 -17.30
CA HIS A 135 -0.29 -7.11 -16.26
C HIS A 135 -1.73 -7.02 -15.72
N SER A 136 -2.75 -7.30 -16.55
CA SER A 136 -4.15 -7.24 -16.09
C SER A 136 -4.50 -8.34 -15.08
N GLU A 137 -3.79 -9.47 -15.09
CA GLU A 137 -3.98 -10.54 -14.08
C GLU A 137 -3.46 -10.07 -12.72
N LEU A 138 -2.27 -9.47 -12.68
CA LEU A 138 -1.72 -8.90 -11.45
C LEU A 138 -2.53 -7.72 -10.94
N GLN A 139 -3.00 -6.82 -11.82
CA GLN A 139 -3.86 -5.71 -11.42
C GLN A 139 -5.14 -6.21 -10.75
N ALA A 140 -5.76 -7.27 -11.27
CA ALA A 140 -6.96 -7.85 -10.66
C ALA A 140 -6.66 -8.42 -9.26
N VAL A 141 -5.49 -9.04 -9.07
CA VAL A 141 -5.03 -9.48 -7.75
C VAL A 141 -4.82 -8.27 -6.84
N TRP A 142 -4.08 -7.24 -7.26
CA TRP A 142 -3.84 -6.06 -6.43
C TRP A 142 -5.15 -5.37 -6.02
N ASP A 143 -6.11 -5.25 -6.94
CA ASP A 143 -7.43 -4.65 -6.68
C ASP A 143 -8.25 -5.46 -5.66
N ASP A 144 -8.33 -6.80 -5.81
CA ASP A 144 -9.01 -7.68 -4.84
C ASP A 144 -8.32 -7.67 -3.47
N TRP A 145 -7.01 -7.42 -3.49
CA TRP A 145 -6.19 -7.33 -2.29
C TRP A 145 -6.16 -5.93 -1.66
N ASN A 146 -6.77 -4.94 -2.33
CA ASN A 146 -6.74 -3.52 -1.94
C ASN A 146 -5.31 -2.98 -1.78
N VAL A 147 -4.42 -3.48 -2.65
CA VAL A 147 -3.01 -3.11 -2.76
C VAL A 147 -2.87 -2.11 -3.88
N VAL A 148 -2.39 -0.91 -3.56
CA VAL A 148 -2.14 0.12 -4.56
C VAL A 148 -0.68 0.06 -4.96
N VAL A 149 -0.43 -0.21 -6.24
CA VAL A 149 0.90 -0.24 -6.83
C VAL A 149 1.29 1.14 -7.34
N ASN A 150 2.33 1.71 -6.73
CA ASN A 150 2.90 2.98 -7.17
C ASN A 150 4.09 2.77 -8.11
N ASN A 151 3.81 2.67 -9.41
CA ASN A 151 4.86 2.52 -10.43
C ASN A 151 5.90 3.66 -10.45
N SER A 152 5.60 4.85 -9.92
CA SER A 152 6.60 5.94 -9.86
C SER A 152 7.64 5.67 -8.78
N HIS A 153 7.23 5.14 -7.62
CA HIS A 153 8.15 4.72 -6.56
C HIS A 153 9.05 3.57 -7.03
N ILE A 154 8.43 2.54 -7.62
CA ILE A 154 9.15 1.40 -8.18
C ILE A 154 10.11 1.85 -9.29
N ASN A 155 9.87 2.97 -10.00
CA ASN A 155 10.82 3.47 -10.99
C ASN A 155 11.93 4.35 -10.38
N SER A 156 11.64 5.15 -9.35
CA SER A 156 12.65 5.95 -8.64
C SER A 156 13.69 5.07 -7.94
N ASP A 157 13.28 3.91 -7.45
CA ASP A 157 14.16 2.91 -6.85
C ASP A 157 15.26 2.38 -7.79
N HIS A 158 15.06 2.52 -9.11
CA HIS A 158 16.03 2.09 -10.13
C HIS A 158 16.99 3.21 -10.52
N SER A 159 16.64 4.45 -10.20
CA SER A 159 17.48 5.63 -10.46
C SER A 159 18.60 5.80 -9.42
N SER A 160 18.54 5.09 -8.29
CA SER A 160 19.52 5.21 -7.19
C SER A 160 20.72 4.26 -7.25
N HIS A 161 20.92 3.51 -8.34
CA HIS A 161 22.12 2.65 -8.51
C HIS A 161 23.09 3.08 -9.61
N GLY A 162 23.06 4.38 -9.96
CA GLY A 162 24.08 5.04 -10.76
C GLY A 162 24.94 5.99 -9.93
N ASP A 163 26.09 5.51 -9.48
CA ASP A 163 27.32 6.29 -9.22
C ASP A 163 27.15 7.71 -8.65
N HIS A 164 27.12 7.87 -7.32
CA HIS A 164 27.60 9.11 -6.70
C HIS A 164 28.40 8.87 -5.42
N SER A 165 29.65 9.30 -5.50
CA SER A 165 30.63 9.41 -4.44
C SER A 165 30.29 10.58 -3.53
N ASP A 166 30.44 10.35 -2.22
CA ASP A 166 30.67 11.30 -1.12
C ASP A 166 30.46 12.80 -1.40
N HIS A 167 29.40 13.42 -0.85
CA HIS A 167 29.54 14.56 0.06
C HIS A 167 28.21 14.98 0.73
N ASP A 168 28.34 15.19 2.05
CA ASP A 168 27.55 16.03 2.94
C ASP A 168 26.09 15.67 3.21
N GLY A 169 25.91 15.00 4.36
CA GLY A 169 24.62 14.74 4.96
C GLY A 169 23.95 16.01 5.49
N HIS A 170 22.74 16.27 5.00
CA HIS A 170 21.66 16.95 5.70
C HIS A 170 20.35 16.24 5.38
N SER A 171 19.98 15.26 6.21
CA SER A 171 18.60 14.76 6.31
C SER A 171 17.78 15.78 7.11
N GLY A 172 17.31 16.82 6.42
CA GLY A 172 16.22 17.67 6.89
C GLY A 172 14.95 17.29 6.14
N HIS A 173 13.89 16.92 6.85
CA HIS A 173 12.54 16.84 6.29
C HIS A 173 12.16 18.25 5.78
N GLY A 174 12.37 18.51 4.49
CA GLY A 174 12.15 19.80 3.84
C GLY A 174 10.84 19.82 3.05
N ASP A 175 10.17 20.97 3.05
CA ASP A 175 8.92 21.24 2.34
C ASP A 175 8.96 20.77 0.87
N MET A 176 7.88 20.11 0.40
CA MET A 176 7.74 19.70 -1.01
C MET A 176 7.21 20.88 -1.84
N VAL A 177 7.94 21.25 -2.91
CA VAL A 177 7.58 22.36 -3.80
C VAL A 177 7.21 21.83 -5.19
N HIS A 178 5.94 21.97 -5.58
CA HIS A 178 5.47 21.66 -6.93
C HIS A 178 5.27 22.92 -7.75
N LYS A 179 5.62 22.91 -9.04
CA LYS A 179 5.36 24.04 -9.95
C LYS A 179 4.05 23.92 -10.74
N LEU A 180 3.37 25.05 -10.91
CA LEU A 180 2.26 25.24 -11.85
C LEU A 180 2.66 26.26 -12.94
N GLY A 181 2.80 25.80 -14.18
CA GLY A 181 3.05 26.66 -15.34
C GLY A 181 1.78 27.25 -15.94
N VAL A 182 1.85 28.45 -16.52
CA VAL A 182 0.76 29.03 -17.31
C VAL A 182 1.33 29.67 -18.58
N VAL A 183 0.67 29.43 -19.71
CA VAL A 183 0.92 30.15 -20.98
C VAL A 183 -0.37 30.91 -21.35
N PHE A 184 -0.28 32.23 -21.41
CA PHE A 184 -1.40 33.11 -21.75
C PHE A 184 -1.63 33.22 -23.27
N PRO A 185 -2.80 33.70 -23.73
CA PRO A 185 -3.10 33.85 -25.17
C PRO A 185 -2.09 34.71 -25.94
N ASP A 186 -1.42 35.65 -25.27
CA ASP A 186 -0.38 36.50 -25.87
C ASP A 186 1.02 35.83 -25.90
N ASN A 187 1.10 34.54 -25.54
CA ASN A 187 2.32 33.74 -25.40
C ASN A 187 3.27 34.18 -24.28
N THR A 188 2.83 35.04 -23.36
CA THR A 188 3.58 35.25 -22.12
C THR A 188 3.40 34.06 -21.19
N THR A 189 4.40 33.81 -20.34
CA THR A 189 4.42 32.66 -19.43
C THR A 189 4.67 33.10 -18.00
N ILE A 190 4.16 32.30 -17.06
CA ILE A 190 4.46 32.42 -15.63
C ILE A 190 4.51 31.02 -15.02
N THR A 191 5.33 30.85 -13.99
CA THR A 191 5.40 29.62 -13.19
C THR A 191 5.20 29.98 -11.73
N TYR A 192 4.33 29.24 -11.05
CA TYR A 192 4.05 29.41 -9.63
C TYR A 192 4.63 28.23 -8.86
N ASP A 193 5.40 28.53 -7.80
CA ASP A 193 5.82 27.52 -6.83
C ASP A 193 4.70 27.28 -5.83
N VAL A 194 4.34 26.03 -5.60
CA VAL A 194 3.24 25.62 -4.73
C VAL A 194 3.82 24.78 -3.61
N ASN A 195 3.83 25.37 -2.42
CA ASN A 195 4.38 24.73 -1.24
C ASN A 195 3.30 23.87 -0.58
N TYR A 196 3.70 22.68 -0.15
CA TYR A 196 2.87 21.83 0.69
C TYR A 196 3.60 21.54 1.99
N SER A 197 2.89 21.64 3.11
CA SER A 197 3.36 21.08 4.37
C SER A 197 3.48 19.56 4.20
N SER A 198 4.48 18.97 4.85
CA SER A 198 4.71 17.52 4.84
C SER A 198 3.40 16.73 4.96
N ASP A 199 3.24 15.69 4.12
CA ASP A 199 2.07 14.82 4.01
C ASP A 199 0.90 15.38 3.15
N MET A 200 1.22 15.75 1.91
CA MET A 200 0.21 16.01 0.89
C MET A 200 -0.18 14.68 0.25
N GLY A 201 -1.31 14.07 0.67
CA GLY A 201 -1.92 12.95 -0.04
C GLY A 201 -2.20 13.24 -1.52
N SER A 202 -2.90 12.36 -2.25
CA SER A 202 -3.15 12.58 -3.68
C SER A 202 -3.92 13.89 -3.97
N VAL A 203 -3.27 14.84 -4.65
CA VAL A 203 -3.90 16.13 -5.00
C VAL A 203 -4.23 16.16 -6.49
N HIS A 204 -5.51 16.36 -6.82
CA HIS A 204 -5.93 16.54 -8.22
C HIS A 204 -5.37 17.83 -8.83
N ALA A 205 -5.14 17.84 -10.14
CA ALA A 205 -4.61 18.99 -10.87
C ALA A 205 -5.43 20.27 -10.64
N LEU A 206 -6.75 20.15 -10.52
CA LEU A 206 -7.63 21.28 -10.19
C LEU A 206 -7.36 21.82 -8.77
N ASN A 207 -7.24 20.94 -7.78
CA ASN A 207 -6.95 21.34 -6.40
C ASN A 207 -5.54 21.95 -6.28
N HIS A 208 -4.55 21.37 -6.96
CA HIS A 208 -3.21 21.92 -7.05
C HIS A 208 -3.23 23.32 -7.68
N SER A 209 -4.00 23.50 -8.76
CA SER A 209 -4.15 24.79 -9.44
C SER A 209 -4.79 25.84 -8.52
N MET A 210 -5.84 25.46 -7.79
CA MET A 210 -6.49 26.35 -6.83
C MET A 210 -5.55 26.73 -5.68
N ASN A 211 -4.74 25.79 -5.18
CA ASN A 211 -3.76 26.08 -4.15
C ASN A 211 -2.68 27.06 -4.65
N ALA A 212 -2.17 26.86 -5.87
CA ALA A 212 -1.23 27.78 -6.49
C ALA A 212 -1.81 29.21 -6.59
N PHE A 213 -3.03 29.34 -7.11
CA PHE A 213 -3.69 30.63 -7.25
C PHE A 213 -3.97 31.29 -5.90
N MET A 214 -4.28 30.50 -4.87
CA MET A 214 -4.49 31.01 -3.51
C MET A 214 -3.18 31.51 -2.87
N GLN A 215 -2.07 30.76 -3.01
CA GLN A 215 -0.77 31.14 -2.45
C GLN A 215 -0.20 32.41 -3.10
N HIS A 216 -0.51 32.65 -4.37
CA HIS A 216 -0.01 33.78 -5.17
C HIS A 216 -1.02 34.90 -5.42
N ASP A 217 -2.19 34.87 -4.76
CA ASP A 217 -3.28 35.87 -4.89
C ASP A 217 -3.72 36.10 -6.35
N VAL A 218 -3.86 35.02 -7.13
CA VAL A 218 -4.22 35.06 -8.55
C VAL A 218 -5.74 34.96 -8.73
N MET A 219 -6.33 36.01 -9.31
CA MET A 219 -7.73 35.99 -9.73
C MET A 219 -7.95 34.96 -10.82
N HIS A 220 -8.94 34.07 -10.64
CA HIS A 220 -9.23 33.00 -11.57
C HIS A 220 -10.73 32.71 -11.66
N SER A 221 -11.14 31.95 -12.68
CA SER A 221 -12.49 31.41 -12.82
C SER A 221 -12.43 29.99 -13.37
N VAL A 222 -13.34 29.13 -12.90
CA VAL A 222 -13.42 27.71 -13.26
C VAL A 222 -14.86 27.38 -13.64
N GLU A 223 -15.04 26.68 -14.75
CA GLU A 223 -16.33 26.13 -15.18
C GLU A 223 -16.13 24.68 -15.65
N ASN A 224 -17.01 23.76 -15.22
CA ASN A 224 -16.99 22.34 -15.60
C ASN A 224 -15.60 21.71 -15.52
N ASP A 225 -14.93 21.86 -14.36
CA ASP A 225 -13.62 21.26 -14.07
C ASP A 225 -12.46 21.76 -14.96
N SER A 226 -12.65 22.90 -15.64
CA SER A 226 -11.65 23.57 -16.47
C SER A 226 -11.51 25.03 -16.08
N VAL A 227 -10.28 25.53 -16.10
CA VAL A 227 -9.98 26.95 -15.84
C VAL A 227 -10.37 27.78 -17.06
N THR A 228 -11.21 28.80 -16.85
CA THR A 228 -11.74 29.67 -17.91
C THR A 228 -11.18 31.10 -17.86
N SER A 229 -10.51 31.46 -16.75
CA SER A 229 -9.82 32.73 -16.61
C SER A 229 -8.66 32.61 -15.62
N ILE A 230 -7.50 33.18 -15.95
CA ILE A 230 -6.32 33.28 -15.07
C ILE A 230 -5.76 34.70 -15.15
N ALA A 231 -5.57 35.36 -14.01
CA ALA A 231 -5.02 36.72 -13.92
C ALA A 231 -5.75 37.73 -14.82
N MET A 232 -7.10 37.66 -14.85
CA MET A 232 -7.98 38.49 -15.70
C MET A 232 -7.90 38.23 -17.21
N ASN A 233 -7.25 37.15 -17.64
CA ASN A 233 -7.25 36.71 -19.03
C ASN A 233 -8.28 35.61 -19.24
N ASP A 234 -9.40 35.95 -19.89
CA ASP A 234 -10.45 35.00 -20.23
C ASP A 234 -10.06 34.22 -21.50
N ALA A 235 -9.89 32.91 -21.38
CA ALA A 235 -9.56 32.02 -22.48
C ALA A 235 -9.97 30.58 -22.17
N ALA A 236 -10.02 29.74 -23.20
CA ALA A 236 -10.08 28.29 -22.98
C ALA A 236 -8.65 27.79 -22.71
N TYR A 237 -8.44 27.17 -21.56
CA TYR A 237 -7.15 26.61 -21.16
C TYR A 237 -7.16 25.08 -21.22
N GLU A 238 -6.07 24.51 -21.69
CA GLU A 238 -5.84 23.07 -21.74
C GLU A 238 -4.82 22.67 -20.68
N LEU A 239 -5.06 21.54 -20.03
CA LEU A 239 -4.19 21.00 -19.00
C LEU A 239 -3.02 20.24 -19.63
N TYR A 240 -1.82 20.52 -19.13
CA TYR A 240 -0.58 19.83 -19.45
C TYR A 240 0.02 19.27 -18.17
N MET A 241 0.72 18.15 -18.31
CA MET A 241 1.45 17.48 -17.25
C MET A 241 2.90 17.32 -17.68
N TRP A 242 3.83 17.56 -16.76
CA TRP A 242 5.24 17.28 -16.97
C TRP A 242 5.44 15.77 -16.92
N HIS A 243 6.06 15.21 -17.96
CA HIS A 243 6.43 13.81 -18.00
C HIS A 243 7.94 13.70 -17.89
N GLU A 244 8.41 13.33 -16.70
CA GLU A 244 9.82 13.12 -16.44
C GLU A 244 10.30 11.82 -17.08
N MET A 245 11.44 11.85 -17.77
CA MET A 245 12.05 10.68 -18.40
C MET A 245 13.58 10.80 -18.31
N ASP A 246 14.26 9.66 -18.10
CA ASP A 246 15.73 9.56 -18.00
C ASP A 246 16.49 10.20 -19.18
N SER A 247 15.85 10.29 -20.35
CA SER A 247 16.33 11.12 -21.46
C SER A 247 15.18 11.73 -22.24
N GLY A 248 14.89 13.01 -21.97
CA GLY A 248 13.95 13.81 -22.76
C GLY A 248 12.64 14.17 -22.06
N SER A 249 12.68 14.53 -20.78
CA SER A 249 11.53 15.09 -20.06
C SER A 249 10.87 16.21 -20.86
N HIS A 250 9.54 16.20 -20.92
CA HIS A 250 8.79 17.18 -21.70
C HIS A 250 7.36 17.35 -21.20
N TRP A 251 6.76 18.47 -21.56
CA TRP A 251 5.36 18.74 -21.33
C TRP A 251 4.48 17.96 -22.30
N MET A 252 3.49 17.27 -21.77
CA MET A 252 2.47 16.57 -22.55
C MET A 252 1.09 17.08 -22.18
N LYS A 253 0.19 17.16 -23.16
CA LYS A 253 -1.22 17.46 -22.89
C LYS A 253 -1.82 16.32 -22.07
N ALA A 254 -2.52 16.65 -20.99
CA ALA A 254 -3.13 15.67 -20.10
C ALA A 254 -4.21 14.87 -20.85
N SER A 255 -4.22 13.55 -20.65
CA SER A 255 -5.18 12.63 -21.27
C SER A 255 -6.52 12.56 -20.53
N LYS A 256 -6.53 12.98 -19.25
CA LYS A 256 -7.70 13.06 -18.37
C LYS A 256 -8.01 14.52 -18.03
N ASN A 257 -9.20 14.80 -17.50
CA ASN A 257 -9.59 16.14 -17.04
C ASN A 257 -8.84 16.52 -15.73
N ALA A 258 -9.00 17.76 -15.26
CA ALA A 258 -8.24 18.26 -14.11
C ALA A 258 -8.66 17.67 -12.76
N THR A 259 -9.86 17.09 -12.66
CA THR A 259 -10.35 16.38 -11.48
C THR A 259 -9.97 14.90 -11.46
N GLU A 260 -9.47 14.36 -12.57
CA GLU A 260 -9.01 12.96 -12.68
C GLU A 260 -7.50 12.85 -12.87
N SER A 261 -6.82 13.97 -13.18
CA SER A 261 -5.37 14.07 -13.28
C SER A 261 -4.78 14.34 -11.89
N LEU A 262 -3.82 13.52 -11.46
CA LEU A 262 -3.27 13.55 -10.10
C LEU A 262 -1.83 14.07 -10.08
N LEU A 263 -1.56 14.96 -9.12
CA LEU A 263 -0.24 15.40 -8.72
C LEU A 263 0.42 14.27 -7.93
N MET A 264 1.55 13.79 -8.42
CA MET A 264 2.40 12.81 -7.74
C MET A 264 3.45 13.58 -6.93
N GLN A 265 3.76 13.11 -5.71
CA GLN A 265 4.49 13.85 -4.68
C GLN A 265 5.89 14.36 -5.10
N ASP A 266 6.56 13.78 -6.09
CA ASP A 266 7.98 14.10 -6.33
C ASP A 266 8.37 14.46 -7.78
N SER A 267 7.44 14.46 -8.75
CA SER A 267 7.84 14.60 -10.17
C SER A 267 6.81 15.25 -11.10
N ASN A 268 5.53 15.26 -10.71
CA ASN A 268 4.51 15.83 -11.59
C ASN A 268 4.38 17.33 -11.32
N HIS A 269 4.41 18.07 -12.43
CA HIS A 269 4.06 19.47 -12.48
C HIS A 269 2.91 19.63 -13.46
N PHE A 270 2.04 20.59 -13.19
CA PHE A 270 0.92 20.89 -14.08
C PHE A 270 1.15 22.22 -14.78
N ALA A 271 0.50 22.37 -15.93
CA ALA A 271 0.41 23.66 -16.56
C ALA A 271 -0.93 23.88 -17.27
N TRP A 272 -1.32 25.15 -17.36
CA TRP A 272 -2.47 25.59 -18.15
C TRP A 272 -2.00 26.37 -19.37
N VAL A 273 -2.30 25.87 -20.56
CA VAL A 273 -1.93 26.52 -21.83
C VAL A 273 -3.20 27.02 -22.50
N ALA A 274 -3.29 28.31 -22.80
CA ALA A 274 -4.40 28.83 -23.59
C ALA A 274 -4.45 28.11 -24.96
N THR A 275 -5.64 27.72 -25.39
CA THR A 275 -5.87 26.91 -26.61
C THR A 275 -5.28 27.51 -27.90
N ASP A 276 -5.08 28.82 -27.94
CA ASP A 276 -4.48 29.58 -29.05
C ASP A 276 -2.99 29.94 -28.83
N ALA A 277 -2.40 29.52 -27.70
CA ALA A 277 -1.02 29.78 -27.34
C ALA A 277 -0.06 28.62 -27.68
N ASN A 278 1.23 28.90 -27.62
CA ASN A 278 2.30 27.95 -27.93
C ASN A 278 2.78 27.21 -26.68
N ALA A 279 2.37 25.94 -26.53
CA ALA A 279 2.77 25.07 -25.43
C ALA A 279 4.29 24.84 -25.30
N SER A 280 5.07 25.01 -26.39
CA SER A 280 6.54 24.86 -26.34
C SER A 280 7.25 25.97 -25.53
N LEU A 281 6.50 26.97 -25.07
CA LEU A 281 7.01 28.04 -24.19
C LEU A 281 6.96 27.66 -22.71
N LEU A 282 6.35 26.52 -22.36
CA LEU A 282 6.37 26.01 -21.00
C LEU A 282 7.81 25.78 -20.53
N MET A 283 8.14 26.37 -19.39
CA MET A 283 9.46 26.23 -18.79
C MET A 283 9.63 24.83 -18.20
N ASP A 284 10.85 24.32 -18.23
CA ASP A 284 11.19 23.10 -17.50
C ASP A 284 11.02 23.36 -15.99
N PRO A 285 10.14 22.61 -15.30
CA PRO A 285 9.85 22.84 -13.90
C PRO A 285 10.98 22.40 -12.96
N THR A 286 11.98 21.68 -13.45
CA THR A 286 13.18 21.27 -12.69
C THR A 286 14.30 22.32 -12.74
N MET A 287 14.16 23.34 -13.59
CA MET A 287 15.09 24.46 -13.62
C MET A 287 14.73 25.45 -12.49
N ASP A 288 15.62 25.55 -11.50
CA ASP A 288 15.52 26.61 -10.49
C ASP A 288 15.55 27.97 -11.16
N SER A 289 14.59 28.82 -10.83
CA SER A 289 14.71 30.24 -11.13
C SER A 289 15.87 30.78 -10.31
N GLU A 290 16.93 31.27 -10.97
CA GLU A 290 17.98 32.04 -10.30
C GLU A 290 17.33 33.24 -9.58
N SER A 291 16.99 33.08 -8.30
CA SER A 291 16.57 34.13 -7.40
C SER A 291 17.43 34.07 -6.13
N ASP A 292 18.65 34.53 -6.32
CA ASP A 292 19.41 35.41 -5.42
C ASP A 292 18.73 35.69 -4.06
N HIS A 293 18.96 34.88 -3.02
CA HIS A 293 18.82 35.36 -1.64
C HIS A 293 19.75 34.64 -0.64
N SER A 294 20.47 35.50 0.06
CA SER A 294 21.47 35.33 1.11
C SER A 294 21.10 34.37 2.24
N ASP A 295 22.07 33.52 2.53
CA ASP A 295 22.20 32.68 3.72
C ASP A 295 22.24 33.51 5.02
N HIS A 296 21.30 33.26 5.93
CA HIS A 296 21.44 33.61 7.34
C HIS A 296 20.87 32.48 8.20
N SER A 297 21.79 31.76 8.83
CA SER A 297 21.53 30.78 9.87
C SER A 297 21.01 31.45 11.14
N ASP A 298 20.02 30.82 11.78
CA ASP A 298 19.88 30.91 13.23
C ASP A 298 19.20 29.65 13.80
N HIS A 299 19.83 29.13 14.86
CA HIS A 299 19.37 28.02 15.69
C HIS A 299 18.21 28.45 16.60
N SER A 300 17.28 27.54 16.89
CA SER A 300 16.70 27.43 18.24
C SER A 300 15.99 26.09 18.47
N ASP A 301 15.74 25.83 19.75
CA ASP A 301 15.71 24.58 20.49
C ASP A 301 14.27 24.20 20.93
N HIS A 302 14.12 22.95 21.41
CA HIS A 302 13.16 22.43 22.42
C HIS A 302 11.70 21.92 22.10
N SER A 303 11.55 20.61 22.39
CA SER A 303 10.68 19.93 23.41
C SER A 303 9.18 19.56 23.19
N ASP A 304 8.92 18.25 23.36
CA ASP A 304 7.86 17.53 24.15
C ASP A 304 6.33 17.75 23.92
N HIS A 305 5.59 16.68 23.56
CA HIS A 305 4.73 15.84 24.44
C HIS A 305 3.46 15.19 23.78
N SER A 306 3.27 13.90 24.10
CA SER A 306 2.07 13.06 24.43
C SER A 306 0.83 12.88 23.54
N ASP A 307 0.53 11.59 23.28
CA ASP A 307 -0.72 10.80 23.35
C ASP A 307 -2.07 11.32 22.82
N SER A 308 -2.71 10.50 21.97
CA SER A 308 -4.05 9.92 22.25
C SER A 308 -4.46 8.84 21.24
N ASP A 309 -5.06 7.77 21.75
CA ASP A 309 -5.75 6.69 21.06
C ASP A 309 -6.84 7.18 20.09
N ASP A 310 -7.02 6.49 18.95
CA ASP A 310 -8.33 6.39 18.31
C ASP A 310 -8.50 5.09 17.50
N VAL A 311 -9.70 4.54 17.60
CA VAL A 311 -10.18 3.30 16.95
C VAL A 311 -10.54 3.61 15.50
N ILE A 312 -9.97 2.89 14.54
CA ILE A 312 -10.29 3.04 13.11
C ILE A 312 -10.97 1.77 12.58
N ILE A 313 -12.14 1.96 11.96
CA ILE A 313 -12.83 0.97 11.14
C ILE A 313 -12.11 0.98 9.77
N VAL A 314 -11.45 -0.12 9.41
CA VAL A 314 -10.59 -0.17 8.22
C VAL A 314 -11.41 -0.40 6.95
N GLU A 315 -11.62 0.66 6.16
CA GLU A 315 -12.03 0.63 4.74
C GLU A 315 -11.15 1.62 3.92
N GLU A 316 -9.83 1.64 4.15
CA GLU A 316 -8.87 2.47 3.39
C GLU A 316 -7.90 1.59 2.59
N PRO A 317 -7.52 1.96 1.34
CA PRO A 317 -6.58 1.21 0.50
C PRO A 317 -5.14 1.26 1.02
N TYR A 318 -4.45 0.11 0.99
CA TYR A 318 -3.06 0.01 1.40
C TYR A 318 -2.14 0.51 0.28
N LEU A 319 -1.42 1.61 0.55
CA LEU A 319 -0.41 2.17 -0.35
C LEU A 319 0.91 1.43 -0.14
N VAL A 320 1.31 0.58 -1.08
CA VAL A 320 2.66 -0.03 -1.04
C VAL A 320 3.63 0.94 -1.69
N GLY A 321 4.45 1.55 -0.83
CA GLY A 321 5.49 2.52 -1.19
C GLY A 321 6.39 2.88 0.00
N HIS A 322 5.87 2.95 1.23
CA HIS A 322 6.68 3.17 2.44
C HIS A 322 6.38 2.16 3.58
N GLY A 323 5.56 1.16 3.29
CA GLY A 323 5.25 0.04 4.17
C GLY A 323 4.79 -1.14 3.33
N THR A 324 5.40 -2.30 3.55
CA THR A 324 4.92 -3.56 2.99
C THR A 324 3.85 -4.11 3.91
N VAL A 325 2.77 -4.62 3.32
CA VAL A 325 1.72 -5.34 4.05
C VAL A 325 1.89 -6.82 3.79
N VAL A 326 1.92 -7.60 4.87
CA VAL A 326 1.92 -9.06 4.83
C VAL A 326 0.57 -9.53 5.36
N PHE A 327 -0.15 -10.28 4.55
CA PHE A 327 -1.44 -10.84 4.92
C PHE A 327 -1.28 -12.30 5.32
N ILE A 328 -2.08 -12.74 6.29
CA ILE A 328 -2.20 -14.14 6.67
C ILE A 328 -3.63 -14.58 6.38
N LEU A 329 -3.77 -15.54 5.48
CA LEU A 329 -5.02 -16.24 5.19
C LEU A 329 -5.17 -17.45 6.08
N ASP A 330 -6.40 -17.76 6.50
CA ASP A 330 -6.69 -19.06 7.10
C ASP A 330 -6.89 -20.17 6.05
N GLU A 331 -7.14 -21.38 6.53
CA GLU A 331 -7.39 -22.60 5.75
C GLU A 331 -8.59 -22.50 4.78
N GLU A 332 -9.47 -21.51 4.96
CA GLU A 332 -10.62 -21.20 4.09
C GLU A 332 -10.32 -20.01 3.14
N SER A 333 -9.05 -19.62 3.01
CA SER A 333 -8.57 -18.51 2.18
C SER A 333 -9.21 -17.17 2.53
N ARG A 334 -9.50 -16.91 3.81
CA ARG A 334 -10.01 -15.62 4.29
C ARG A 334 -8.87 -14.77 4.84
N LYS A 335 -8.80 -13.48 4.51
CA LYS A 335 -7.80 -12.56 5.09
C LYS A 335 -8.03 -12.41 6.59
N ARG A 336 -7.24 -13.06 7.44
CA ARG A 336 -7.45 -13.03 8.90
C ARG A 336 -6.64 -11.96 9.59
N VAL A 337 -5.38 -11.82 9.21
CA VAL A 337 -4.45 -10.91 9.88
C VAL A 337 -3.66 -10.15 8.84
N ALA A 338 -3.42 -8.86 9.08
CA ALA A 338 -2.45 -8.06 8.34
C ALA A 338 -1.37 -7.50 9.26
N TRP A 339 -0.13 -7.57 8.77
CA TRP A 339 1.06 -7.01 9.39
C TRP A 339 1.65 -5.95 8.47
N THR A 340 2.17 -4.85 9.04
CA THR A 340 2.71 -3.72 8.26
C THR A 340 4.09 -3.33 8.75
N GLY A 341 5.01 -3.05 7.84
CA GLY A 341 6.35 -2.53 8.16
C GLY A 341 7.40 -3.61 8.49
N ASP A 342 8.51 -3.18 9.09
CA ASP A 342 9.62 -4.08 9.45
C ASP A 342 9.32 -4.83 10.76
N LEU A 343 9.21 -6.15 10.67
CA LEU A 343 9.03 -7.06 11.82
C LEU A 343 10.29 -7.23 12.69
N SER A 344 11.38 -6.51 12.39
CA SER A 344 12.57 -6.45 13.23
C SER A 344 12.36 -5.60 14.50
N ASN A 345 11.26 -4.86 14.58
CA ASN A 345 10.90 -4.03 15.72
C ASN A 345 10.46 -4.85 16.94
N ARG A 346 10.30 -4.15 18.07
CA ARG A 346 9.80 -4.73 19.31
C ARG A 346 8.47 -4.13 19.72
N LYS A 347 7.48 -4.99 19.94
CA LYS A 347 6.17 -4.66 20.50
C LYS A 347 6.08 -5.24 21.90
N ASN A 348 5.81 -4.39 22.90
CA ASN A 348 5.74 -4.79 24.31
C ASN A 348 6.98 -5.54 24.87
N GLY A 349 8.15 -5.38 24.25
CA GLY A 349 9.40 -6.02 24.67
C GLY A 349 9.71 -7.35 23.96
N GLU A 350 8.79 -7.84 23.14
CA GLU A 350 8.93 -9.03 22.29
C GLU A 350 9.22 -8.63 20.85
N MET A 351 9.92 -9.48 20.10
CA MET A 351 10.22 -9.21 18.69
C MET A 351 8.93 -9.40 17.88
N GLU A 352 8.61 -8.47 16.99
CA GLU A 352 7.41 -8.58 16.16
C GLU A 352 7.41 -9.82 15.26
N VAL A 353 8.58 -10.25 14.79
CA VAL A 353 8.72 -11.51 14.05
C VAL A 353 8.34 -12.75 14.86
N ASP A 354 8.55 -12.74 16.18
CA ASP A 354 8.13 -13.85 17.06
C ASP A 354 6.61 -13.81 17.29
N LEU A 355 6.03 -12.61 17.45
CA LEU A 355 4.57 -12.41 17.55
C LEU A 355 3.83 -12.80 16.27
N PHE A 356 4.44 -12.54 15.10
CA PHE A 356 3.92 -12.99 13.82
C PHE A 356 3.85 -14.53 13.77
N LEU A 357 4.89 -15.20 14.26
CA LEU A 357 4.93 -16.66 14.33
C LEU A 357 3.87 -17.21 15.30
N GLU A 358 3.60 -16.52 16.40
CA GLU A 358 2.50 -16.86 17.31
C GLU A 358 1.13 -16.75 16.63
N ASP A 359 0.90 -15.74 15.78
CA ASP A 359 -0.34 -15.62 15.00
C ASP A 359 -0.52 -16.80 14.04
N LEU A 360 0.57 -17.27 13.39
CA LEU A 360 0.55 -18.47 12.55
C LEU A 360 0.20 -19.73 13.34
N VAL A 361 0.86 -19.94 14.49
CA VAL A 361 0.57 -21.07 15.38
C VAL A 361 -0.88 -21.03 15.86
N THR A 362 -1.38 -19.84 16.18
CA THR A 362 -2.77 -19.61 16.62
C THR A 362 -3.76 -19.98 15.53
N LEU A 363 -3.50 -19.62 14.27
CA LEU A 363 -4.38 -20.02 13.16
C LEU A 363 -4.36 -21.53 12.93
N VAL A 364 -3.18 -22.15 12.87
CA VAL A 364 -3.03 -23.59 12.59
C VAL A 364 -3.62 -24.47 13.70
N HIS A 365 -3.48 -24.08 14.96
CA HIS A 365 -4.01 -24.86 16.08
C HIS A 365 -5.43 -24.44 16.49
N GLY A 366 -5.82 -23.19 16.27
CA GLY A 366 -7.17 -22.68 16.52
C GLY A 366 -8.21 -23.28 15.56
N SER A 367 -7.85 -23.51 14.29
CA SER A 367 -8.70 -24.18 13.30
C SER A 367 -9.03 -25.64 13.68
N SER A 368 -8.10 -26.33 14.35
CA SER A 368 -8.25 -27.74 14.77
C SER A 368 -9.34 -27.99 15.81
N HIS A 369 -9.76 -26.97 16.57
CA HIS A 369 -10.87 -27.10 17.53
C HIS A 369 -12.26 -26.97 16.88
N SER A 370 -12.35 -26.48 15.64
CA SER A 370 -13.64 -26.34 14.93
C SER A 370 -14.06 -27.60 14.17
N SER A 371 -13.10 -28.49 13.84
CA SER A 371 -13.33 -29.65 12.97
C SER A 371 -13.63 -30.96 13.72
N ASP A 372 -13.47 -31.00 15.04
CA ASP A 372 -13.64 -32.23 15.84
C ASP A 372 -15.05 -32.48 16.44
N ASP A 373 -16.02 -31.57 16.25
CA ASP A 373 -17.40 -31.76 16.79
C ASP A 373 -18.36 -32.54 15.86
N SER A 374 -17.85 -33.26 14.86
CA SER A 374 -18.68 -34.11 13.98
C SER A 374 -18.50 -35.62 14.21
N GLY A 375 -17.73 -36.02 15.22
CA GLY A 375 -17.14 -37.37 15.24
C GLY A 375 -17.30 -38.23 16.48
N HIS A 376 -18.14 -37.94 17.48
CA HIS A 376 -18.29 -38.80 18.66
C HIS A 376 -19.74 -39.18 19.00
N GLU A 377 -20.39 -39.96 18.13
CA GLU A 377 -21.43 -40.90 18.58
C GLU A 377 -20.76 -42.14 19.20
N HIS A 378 -20.50 -42.06 20.50
CA HIS A 378 -20.19 -43.24 21.31
C HIS A 378 -21.42 -44.13 21.44
N HIS A 379 -21.32 -45.32 20.85
CA HIS A 379 -22.16 -46.48 21.13
C HIS A 379 -22.15 -46.90 22.62
N ASN A 380 -23.31 -47.44 23.04
CA ASN A 380 -23.63 -48.26 24.22
C ASN A 380 -23.78 -47.53 25.57
N HIS A 381 -24.87 -47.73 26.34
CA HIS A 381 -25.53 -48.99 26.67
C HIS A 381 -27.05 -48.88 26.86
#